data_AF-A0A2G9T5Y3-F1
#
_entry.id   AF-A0A2G9T5Y3-F1
#
_cell.length_a   1.000
_cell.length_b   1.000
_cell.length_c   1.000
_cell.angle_alpha   90.00
_cell.angle_beta   90.00
_cell.angle_gamma   90.00
#
_symmetry.space_group_name_H-M   'P 1'
#
loop_
_entity.id
_entity.type
_entity.pdbx_description
1 polymer ?
#
loop_
_entity_poly.entity_id
_entity_poly.type
_entity_poly.pdbx_seq_one_letter_code
_entity_poly.pdbx_strand_id
1 'polypeptide(L)' 'TEARALLEGQSLLKLMYAKTMGCTTGKGRLFLTGGASANPDLQRILSDVFAMDTYVLNVPDSAALGGAMLARY' A
#
# COMPACT_ATOMS: atom_id res chain seq x y z
N THR A 1 -20.85 3.64 1.31
CA THR A 1 -21.14 3.02 -0.01
C THR A 1 -20.52 1.64 -0.06
N GLU A 2 -21.10 0.70 -0.79
CA GLU A 2 -20.63 -0.69 -0.86
C GLU A 2 -19.18 -0.80 -1.35
N ALA A 3 -18.80 0.03 -2.33
CA ALA A 3 -17.43 0.10 -2.84
C ALA A 3 -16.40 0.46 -1.75
N ARG A 4 -16.74 1.37 -0.83
CA ARG A 4 -15.85 1.72 0.29
C ARG A 4 -15.67 0.57 1.26
N ALA A 5 -16.76 -0.11 1.63
CA ALA A 5 -16.71 -1.27 2.52
C ALA A 5 -15.85 -2.40 1.93
N LEU A 6 -15.93 -2.63 0.62
CA LEU A 6 -15.05 -3.57 -0.07
C LEU A 6 -13.58 -3.18 0.05
N LEU A 7 -13.23 -1.91 -0.18
CA LEU A 7 -11.85 -1.43 -0.09
C LEU A 7 -11.30 -1.49 1.33
N GLU A 8 -12.10 -1.17 2.34
CA GLU A 8 -11.74 -1.30 3.75
C GLU A 8 -11.50 -2.78 4.12
N GLY A 9 -12.39 -3.70 3.71
CA GLY A 9 -12.20 -5.14 3.91
C GLY A 9 -10.92 -5.67 3.25
N GLN A 10 -10.65 -5.25 2.00
CA GLN A 10 -9.41 -5.58 1.30
C GLN A 10 -8.16 -5.01 1.97
N SER A 11 -8.29 -3.87 2.66
CA SER A 11 -7.18 -3.23 3.39
C SER A 11 -6.92 -3.92 4.73
N LEU A 12 -7.97 -4.31 5.46
CA LEU A 12 -7.87 -5.09 6.69
C LEU A 12 -7.22 -6.45 6.47
N LEU A 13 -7.54 -7.12 5.36
CA LEU A 13 -6.88 -8.38 5.00
C LEU A 13 -5.36 -8.20 4.83
N LYS A 14 -4.93 -7.12 4.15
CA LYS A 14 -3.51 -6.78 4.00
C LYS A 14 -2.85 -6.50 5.34
N LEU A 15 -3.53 -5.78 6.24
CA LEU A 15 -3.04 -5.53 7.59
C LEU A 15 -2.82 -6.83 8.37
N MET A 16 -3.77 -7.76 8.29
CA MET A 16 -3.65 -9.07 8.94
C MET A 16 -2.43 -9.84 8.42
N TYR A 17 -2.26 -9.93 7.10
CA TYR A 17 -1.08 -10.58 6.52
C TYR A 17 0.23 -9.90 6.91
N ALA A 18 0.28 -8.57 6.92
CA ALA A 18 1.47 -7.82 7.34
C ALA A 18 1.85 -8.16 8.79
N LYS A 19 0.87 -8.20 9.70
CA LYS A 19 1.09 -8.59 11.10
C LYS A 19 1.59 -10.04 11.21
N THR A 20 1.00 -10.96 10.44
CA THR A 20 1.45 -12.38 10.39
C THR A 20 2.88 -12.52 9.88
N MET A 21 3.33 -11.66 8.97
CA MET A 21 4.72 -11.61 8.50
C MET A 21 5.68 -10.92 9.51
N GLY A 22 5.18 -10.46 10.66
CA GLY A 22 5.99 -9.78 11.68
C GLY A 22 6.21 -8.28 11.41
N CYS A 23 5.48 -7.68 10.47
CA CYS A 23 5.56 -6.24 10.23
C CYS A 23 4.94 -5.47 11.41
N THR A 24 5.64 -4.44 11.88
CA THR A 24 5.11 -3.50 12.86
C THR A 24 4.25 -2.43 12.17
N THR A 25 3.01 -2.27 12.62
CA THR A 25 2.10 -1.20 12.14
C THR A 25 1.98 -0.08 13.16
N GLY A 26 1.51 1.10 12.76
CA GLY A 26 1.38 2.27 13.65
C GLY A 26 2.66 3.09 13.85
N LYS A 27 3.79 2.65 13.29
CA LYS A 27 5.06 3.39 13.27
C LYS A 27 5.74 3.18 11.92
N GLY A 28 6.23 4.25 11.30
CA GLY A 28 6.94 4.19 10.01
C GLY A 28 6.16 4.83 8.86
N ARG A 29 6.48 4.43 7.63
CA ARG A 29 5.94 5.02 6.39
C ARG A 29 5.34 3.92 5.53
N LEU A 30 4.12 4.12 5.06
CA LEU A 30 3.44 3.19 4.15
C LEU A 30 3.62 3.68 2.70
N PHE A 31 4.46 3.01 1.92
CA PHE A 31 4.67 3.37 0.52
C PHE A 31 3.62 2.71 -0.38
N LEU A 32 2.97 3.53 -1.20
CA LEU A 32 1.95 3.12 -2.14
C LEU A 32 2.49 3.20 -3.57
N THR A 33 2.32 2.13 -4.33
CA THR A 33 2.73 2.02 -5.73
C THR A 33 1.60 1.46 -6.59
N GLY A 34 1.79 1.49 -7.92
CA GLY A 34 0.80 1.04 -8.90
C GLY A 34 -0.28 2.09 -9.18
N GLY A 35 -1.06 1.88 -10.24
CA GLY A 35 -1.99 2.90 -10.75
C GLY A 35 -3.06 3.36 -9.75
N ALA A 36 -3.51 2.45 -8.88
CA ALA A 36 -4.51 2.77 -7.85
C ALA A 36 -3.99 3.73 -6.76
N SER A 37 -2.67 3.85 -6.59
CA SER A 37 -2.07 4.74 -5.58
C SER A 37 -2.37 6.21 -5.84
N ALA A 38 -2.73 6.61 -7.06
CA ALA A 38 -3.11 7.98 -7.39
C ALA A 38 -4.46 8.43 -6.80
N ASN A 39 -5.29 7.50 -6.31
CA ASN A 39 -6.59 7.82 -5.74
C ASN A 39 -6.46 8.25 -4.25
N PRO A 40 -6.79 9.50 -3.90
CA PRO A 40 -6.63 10.02 -2.54
C PRO A 40 -7.54 9.32 -1.51
N ASP A 41 -8.72 8.85 -1.90
CA ASP A 41 -9.61 8.10 -1.00
C ASP A 41 -8.99 6.75 -0.61
N LEU A 42 -8.33 6.07 -1.55
CA LEU A 42 -7.60 4.84 -1.27
C LEU A 42 -6.41 5.07 -0.35
N GLN A 43 -5.66 6.16 -0.57
CA GLN A 43 -4.56 6.55 0.31
C GLN A 43 -5.05 6.76 1.75
N ARG A 44 -6.20 7.44 1.91
CA ARG A 44 -6.78 7.70 3.23
C ARG A 44 -7.28 6.44 3.92
N ILE A 45 -8.01 5.57 3.21
CA ILE A 45 -8.47 4.28 3.75
C ILE A 45 -7.26 3.46 4.26
N LEU A 46 -6.19 3.38 3.48
CA LEU A 46 -4.99 2.65 3.86
C LEU A 46 -4.27 3.31 5.05
N SER A 47 -4.16 4.64 5.05
CA SER A 47 -3.60 5.40 6.18
C SER A 47 -4.35 5.11 7.48
N ASP A 48 -5.68 5.14 7.44
CA ASP A 48 -6.54 4.91 8.61
C ASP A 48 -6.44 3.45 9.10
N VAL A 49 -6.44 2.47 8.19
CA VAL A 49 -6.36 1.04 8.53
C VAL A 49 -4.99 0.66 9.11
N PHE A 50 -3.89 1.19 8.54
CA PHE A 50 -2.54 0.87 8.99
C PHE A 50 -2.05 1.78 10.14
N ALA A 51 -2.80 2.85 10.43
CA ALA A 51 -2.42 3.91 11.37
C ALA A 51 -1.03 4.50 11.07
N MET A 52 -0.74 4.74 9.79
CA MET A 52 0.57 5.17 9.30
C MET A 52 0.44 6.19 8.17
N ASP A 53 1.38 7.12 8.10
CA ASP A 53 1.45 8.07 7.00
C ASP A 53 1.72 7.35 5.67
N THR A 54 0.92 7.69 4.66
CA THR A 54 1.05 7.12 3.32
C THR A 54 1.87 8.02 2.40
N TYR A 55 2.69 7.41 1.55
CA TYR A 55 3.53 8.09 0.58
C TYR A 55 3.39 7.42 -0.78
N VAL A 56 2.95 8.16 -1.78
CA VAL A 56 2.91 7.67 -3.15
C VAL A 56 4.30 7.80 -3.76
N LEU A 57 4.88 6.68 -4.20
CA LEU A 57 6.10 6.73 -4.98
C LEU A 57 5.73 7.08 -6.43
N ASN A 58 6.20 8.22 -6.91
CA ASN A 58 5.99 8.66 -8.30
C ASN A 58 6.93 7.91 -9.27
N VAL A 59 6.85 6.58 -9.26
CA VAL A 59 7.55 5.69 -10.16
C VAL A 59 6.48 4.87 -10.89
N PRO A 60 6.00 5.34 -12.06
CA PRO A 60 5.15 4.51 -12.90
C PRO A 60 5.88 3.21 -13.21
N ASP A 61 5.13 2.11 -13.27
CA ASP A 61 5.66 0.78 -13.55
C ASP A 61 6.80 0.35 -12.62
N SER A 62 6.70 0.70 -11.33
CA SER A 62 7.66 0.27 -10.28
C SER A 62 7.98 -1.24 -10.31
N ALA A 63 7.04 -2.08 -10.73
CA ALA A 63 7.27 -3.51 -10.95
C ALA A 63 8.29 -3.76 -12.08
N ALA A 64 8.16 -3.07 -13.22
CA ALA A 64 9.11 -3.15 -14.33
C ALA A 64 10.48 -2.57 -13.92
N LEU A 65 10.50 -1.46 -13.18
CA LEU A 65 11.75 -0.91 -12.64
C LEU A 65 12.45 -1.91 -11.71
N GLY A 66 11.70 -2.55 -10.81
CA GLY A 66 12.24 -3.57 -9.91
C GLY A 66 12.85 -4.74 -10.68
N GLY A 67 12.17 -5.21 -11.73
CA GLY A 67 12.71 -6.24 -12.62
C GLY A 67 14.01 -5.82 -13.32
N ALA A 68 14.06 -4.60 -13.86
CA ALA A 68 15.26 -4.07 -14.49
C ALA A 68 16.43 -3.91 -13.50
N MET A 69 16.15 -3.50 -12.26
CA MET A 69 17.15 -3.42 -11.19
C MET A 69 17.73 -4.80 -10.88
N LEU A 70 16.89 -5.82 -10.74
CA LEU A 70 17.32 -7.19 -10.48
C LEU A 70 18.14 -7.77 -11.64
N ALA A 71 17.78 -7.49 -12.89
CA ALA A 71 18.50 -7.97 -14.07
C ALA A 71 19.89 -7.33 -14.27
N ARG A 72 20.14 -6.17 -13.65
CA ARG A 72 21.44 -5.49 -13.70
C ARG A 72 22.44 -6.09 -12.72
N TYR A 73 21.97 -6.75 -11.66
CA TYR A 73 22.81 -7.45 -10.68
C TYR A 73 23.02 -8.91 -11.09
#